data_AF-A0A7Y3BRV5-F1
#
_entry.id   AF-A0A7Y3BRV5-F1
#
_cell.length_a   1.000
_cell.length_b   1.000
_cell.length_c   1.000
_cell.angle_alpha   90.00
_cell.angle_beta   90.00
_cell.angle_gamma   90.00
#
_symmetry.space_group_name_H-M   'P 1'
#
loop_
_entity.id
_entity.type
_entity.pdbx_description
1 polymer ?
#
loop_
_entity_poly.entity_id
_entity_poly.type
_entity_poly.pdbx_seq_one_letter_code
_entity_poly.pdbx_strand_id
1 'polypeptide(L)'
;VGGVKEKVLAAHRAGIKRVILPERNAADLDEVPEEVRETLEFVPVSKMDAVLANALLDPDRLTLDLSDPRPDKTEGVQPSAP
;
A
#
# COMPACT_ATOMS: atom_id res chain seq x y z
N VAL A 1 -8.93 2.06 11.24
CA VAL A 1 -7.46 2.09 11.47
C VAL A 1 -7.17 3.30 12.33
N GLY A 2 -6.31 3.21 13.34
CA GLY A 2 -5.91 4.38 14.14
C GLY A 2 -4.68 5.07 13.56
N GLY A 3 -4.52 6.35 13.85
CA GLY A 3 -3.35 7.16 13.48
C GLY A 3 -3.21 7.37 11.97
N VAL A 4 -4.29 7.81 11.30
CA VAL A 4 -4.27 8.09 9.85
C VAL A 4 -3.33 9.26 9.58
N LYS A 5 -3.37 10.31 10.39
CA LYS A 5 -2.51 11.49 10.27
C LYS A 5 -1.02 11.14 10.24
N GLU A 6 -0.55 10.33 11.18
CA GLU A 6 0.86 9.94 11.27
C GLU A 6 1.29 9.11 10.06
N LYS A 7 0.40 8.23 9.57
CA LYS A 7 0.66 7.40 8.39
C LYS A 7 0.73 8.24 7.12
N VAL A 8 -0.16 9.21 6.97
CA VAL A 8 -0.18 10.12 5.83
C VAL A 8 1.07 11.01 5.83
N LEU A 9 1.46 11.53 6.99
CA LEU A 9 2.68 12.32 7.14
C LEU A 9 3.94 11.49 6.85
N ALA A 10 3.96 10.24 7.29
CA ALA A 10 5.04 9.30 6.97
C ALA A 10 5.09 8.97 5.47
N ALA A 11 3.93 8.79 4.83
CA ALA A 11 3.81 8.55 3.39
C ALA A 11 4.36 9.74 2.59
N HIS A 12 3.99 10.97 2.96
CA HIS A 12 4.54 12.19 2.37
C HIS A 12 6.07 12.26 2.51
N ARG A 13 6.60 12.01 3.71
CA ARG A 13 8.05 11.98 3.95
C ARG A 13 8.78 10.90 3.15
N ALA A 14 8.12 9.77 2.92
CA ALA A 14 8.63 8.68 2.09
C ALA A 14 8.49 8.94 0.58
N GLY A 15 7.89 10.07 0.16
CA GLY A 15 7.65 10.38 -1.25
C GLY A 15 6.58 9.49 -1.91
N ILE A 16 5.76 8.81 -1.11
CA ILE A 16 4.61 8.07 -1.60
C ILE A 16 3.61 9.10 -2.13
N LYS A 17 3.03 8.85 -3.31
CA LYS A 17 2.08 9.79 -3.93
C LYS A 17 0.62 9.40 -3.74
N ARG A 18 0.34 8.15 -3.39
CA ARG A 18 -1.02 7.59 -3.34
C ARG A 18 -1.23 6.81 -2.05
N VAL A 19 -2.33 7.09 -1.37
CA VAL A 19 -2.71 6.46 -0.09
C VAL A 19 -4.12 5.90 -0.22
N ILE A 20 -4.22 4.57 -0.14
CA ILE A 20 -5.52 3.87 -0.12
C ILE A 20 -5.93 3.69 1.35
N LEU A 21 -7.15 4.12 1.70
CA LEU A 21 -7.65 4.02 3.07
C LEU A 21 -9.14 3.67 3.14
N PRO A 22 -9.64 3.14 4.26
CA PRO A 22 -11.07 2.85 4.41
C PRO A 22 -11.93 4.12 4.36
N GLU A 23 -13.09 4.10 3.70
CA GLU A 23 -14.02 5.26 3.66
C GLU A 23 -14.34 5.84 5.05
N ARG A 24 -14.53 4.97 6.05
CA ARG A 24 -14.76 5.38 7.45
C ARG A 24 -13.64 6.22 8.06
N ASN A 25 -12.44 6.14 7.50
CA ASN A 25 -11.24 6.85 7.95
C ASN A 25 -10.99 8.13 7.11
N ALA A 26 -11.85 8.44 6.13
CA ALA A 26 -11.72 9.66 5.34
C ALA A 26 -11.93 10.94 6.15
N ALA A 27 -12.76 10.91 7.20
CA ALA A 27 -12.94 12.03 8.11
C ALA A 27 -11.66 12.41 8.86
N ASP A 28 -10.75 11.44 9.09
CA ASP A 28 -9.47 11.70 9.76
C ASP A 28 -8.51 12.52 8.86
N LEU A 29 -8.80 12.63 7.56
CA LEU A 29 -8.01 13.46 6.65
C LEU A 29 -8.19 14.95 6.93
N ASP A 30 -9.27 15.37 7.58
CA ASP A 30 -9.48 16.79 7.93
C ASP A 30 -8.44 17.30 8.95
N GLU A 31 -7.81 16.40 9.70
CA GLU A 31 -6.72 16.73 10.61
C GLU A 31 -5.35 16.83 9.93
N VAL A 32 -5.26 16.45 8.65
CA VAL A 32 -4.03 16.50 7.85
C VAL A 32 -3.88 17.91 7.24
N PRO A 33 -2.69 18.53 7.33
CA PRO A 33 -2.43 19.82 6.70
C PRO A 33 -2.75 19.81 5.20
N GLU A 34 -3.30 20.91 4.69
CA GLU A 34 -3.69 21.07 3.29
C GLU A 34 -2.53 20.81 2.32
N GLU A 35 -1.32 21.30 2.63
CA GLU A 35 -0.11 21.03 1.83
C GLU A 35 0.16 19.53 1.61
N VAL A 36 -0.08 18.71 2.63
CA VAL A 36 0.09 17.26 2.54
C VAL A 36 -1.08 16.64 1.79
N ARG A 37 -2.28 17.23 1.90
CA ARG A 37 -3.45 16.73 1.19
C ARG A 37 -3.44 17.01 -0.30
N GLU A 38 -2.86 18.13 -0.71
CA GLU A 38 -2.72 18.50 -2.12
C GLU A 38 -1.60 17.71 -2.82
N THR A 39 -0.58 17.28 -2.06
CA THR A 39 0.54 16.51 -2.60
C THR A 39 0.29 15.01 -2.68
N LEU A 40 -0.71 14.50 -1.95
CA LEU A 40 -1.06 13.08 -1.88
C LEU A 40 -2.44 12.81 -2.48
N GLU A 41 -2.53 11.75 -3.27
CA GLU A 41 -3.79 11.22 -3.75
C GLU A 41 -4.39 10.25 -2.73
N PHE A 42 -5.53 10.61 -2.14
CA PHE A 42 -6.27 9.71 -1.25
C PHE A 42 -7.35 8.95 -2.01
N VAL A 43 -7.34 7.63 -1.86
CA VAL A 43 -8.33 6.75 -2.46
C VAL A 43 -9.12 6.07 -1.33
N PRO A 44 -10.25 6.66 -0.90
CA PRO A 44 -11.12 6.02 0.08
C PRO A 44 -11.83 4.81 -0.56
N VAL A 45 -11.79 3.67 0.12
CA VAL A 45 -12.41 2.42 -0.35
C VAL A 45 -13.20 1.73 0.75
N SER A 46 -14.29 1.07 0.38
CA SER A 46 -15.14 0.30 1.32
C SER A 46 -14.93 -1.21 1.24
N LYS A 47 -14.42 -1.73 0.11
CA LYS A 47 -14.27 -3.17 -0.16
C LYS A 47 -12.87 -3.53 -0.65
N MET A 48 -12.49 -4.79 -0.45
CA MET A 48 -11.18 -5.31 -0.86
C MET A 48 -10.99 -5.27 -2.39
N ASP A 49 -12.04 -5.50 -3.16
CA ASP A 49 -11.97 -5.46 -4.63
C ASP A 49 -11.49 -4.09 -5.13
N ALA A 50 -11.96 -3.01 -4.48
CA ALA A 50 -11.52 -1.65 -4.77
C ALA A 50 -10.05 -1.41 -4.39
N VAL A 51 -9.56 -2.03 -3.32
CA VAL A 51 -8.12 -1.99 -2.98
C VAL A 51 -7.30 -2.62 -4.10
N LEU A 52 -7.68 -3.82 -4.53
CA LEU A 52 -6.96 -4.57 -5.56
C LEU A 52 -6.94 -3.83 -6.89
N ALA A 53 -8.08 -3.27 -7.31
CA ALA A 53 -8.20 -2.48 -8.53
C ALA A 53 -7.33 -1.21 -8.51
N ASN A 54 -7.09 -0.61 -7.35
CA ASN A 54 -6.29 0.62 -7.23
C ASN A 54 -4.80 0.36 -6.95
N ALA A 55 -4.46 -0.81 -6.38
CA ALA A 55 -3.10 -1.15 -6.00
C ALA A 55 -2.34 -1.93 -7.08
N LEU A 56 -3.03 -2.69 -7.93
CA LEU A 56 -2.42 -3.55 -8.94
C LEU A 56 -2.46 -2.89 -10.33
N LEU A 57 -1.36 -3.03 -11.07
CA LEU A 57 -1.28 -2.57 -12.47
C LEU A 57 -2.11 -3.44 -13.42
N ASP A 58 -2.33 -4.71 -13.06
CA ASP A 58 -2.94 -5.73 -13.90
C ASP A 58 -3.71 -6.74 -13.02
N PRO A 59 -4.88 -6.36 -12.47
CA PRO A 59 -5.60 -7.18 -11.50
C PRO A 59 -6.05 -8.53 -12.08
N ASP A 60 -6.35 -8.57 -13.37
CA ASP A 60 -6.81 -9.77 -14.10
C ASP A 60 -5.67 -10.75 -14.41
N ARG A 61 -4.41 -10.31 -14.24
CA ARG A 61 -3.22 -11.11 -14.55
C ARG A 61 -2.73 -11.95 -13.36
N LEU A 62 -3.45 -11.91 -12.22
CA LEU A 62 -3.19 -12.79 -11.08
C LEU A 62 -3.66 -14.21 -11.37
N THR A 63 -2.94 -14.93 -12.23
CA THR A 63 -2.98 -16.39 -12.21
C THR A 63 -2.15 -16.83 -11.02
N LEU A 64 -2.80 -17.19 -9.92
CA LEU A 64 -2.16 -17.92 -8.84
C LEU A 64 -1.79 -19.30 -9.39
N ASP A 65 -0.55 -19.43 -9.85
CA ASP A 65 0.00 -20.72 -10.21
C ASP A 65 0.28 -21.51 -8.91
N LEU A 66 -0.73 -22.24 -8.45
CA LEU A 66 -0.63 -23.10 -7.28
C LEU A 66 0.26 -24.34 -7.53
N SER A 67 0.82 -24.48 -8.73
CA SER A 67 1.83 -25.49 -9.04
C SER A 67 3.25 -25.05 -8.74
N ASP A 68 3.47 -23.79 -8.35
CA ASP A 68 4.75 -23.30 -7.84
C ASP A 68 4.97 -23.84 -6.40
N PRO A 69 5.83 -24.86 -6.18
CA PRO A 69 6.15 -25.25 -4.82
C PRO A 69 6.89 -24.07 -4.20
N ARG A 70 6.27 -23.43 -3.19
CA ARG A 70 6.90 -22.35 -2.41
C ARG A 70 8.40 -22.65 -2.26
N PRO A 71 9.32 -21.73 -2.60
CA PRO A 71 10.72 -21.96 -2.33
C PRO A 71 10.83 -22.25 -0.84
N ASP A 72 11.26 -23.47 -0.53
CA ASP A 72 11.52 -23.90 0.82
C ASP A 72 12.50 -22.89 1.43
N LYS A 73 12.25 -22.45 2.67
CA LYS A 73 13.01 -21.37 3.32
C LYS A 73 14.42 -21.83 3.75
N THR A 74 15.11 -22.60 2.93
CA THR A 74 16.34 -23.33 3.29
C THR A 74 17.49 -23.16 2.31
N GLU A 75 17.39 -22.37 1.23
CA GLU A 75 18.55 -22.05 0.39
C GLU A 75 19.23 -20.73 0.76
N GLY A 76 20.25 -20.87 1.61
CA GLY A 76 21.58 -20.28 1.40
C GLY A 76 21.71 -18.75 1.40
N VAL A 77 22.05 -18.18 2.55
CA VAL A 77 22.92 -16.99 2.58
C VAL A 77 24.25 -17.40 1.96
N GLN A 78 24.48 -17.04 0.69
CA GLN A 78 25.81 -17.03 0.12
C GLN A 78 26.51 -15.73 0.58
N PRO A 79 27.57 -15.78 1.41
CA PRO A 79 28.41 -14.61 1.58
C PRO A 79 29.21 -14.38 0.29
N SER A 80 29.05 -13.18 -0.25
CA SER A 80 29.81 -12.63 -1.38
C SER A 80 31.32 -12.70 -1.13
N ALA A 81 32.05 -13.17 -2.16
CA ALA A 81 33.51 -13.09 -2.30
C ALA A 81 34.01 -11.62 -2.30
N PRO A 82 35.33 -11.35 -2.25
CA PRO A 82 36.33 -11.86 -3.19
C PRO A 82 37.27 -12.95 -2.65
#